data_AF-Q64C93-F1
#
_entry.id   AF-Q64C93-F1
#
_cell.length_a   1.000
_cell.length_b   1.000
_cell.length_c   1.000
_cell.angle_alpha   90.00
_cell.angle_beta   90.00
_cell.angle_gamma   90.00
#
_symmetry.space_group_name_H-M   'P 1'
#
loop_
_entity.id
_entity.type
_entity.pdbx_description
1 polymer ?
#
loop_
_entity_poly.entity_id
_entity_poly.type
_entity_poly.pdbx_seq_one_letter_code
_entity_poly.pdbx_strand_id
1 'polypeptide(L)'
;MMAKLCIRPSDTDRGRPIKLTHYIDLNLKYLSTYPPDWHLFVRAASDLPIATRNELLKKLEDERGWKIDWKKKKIEKGPIRGYNPSFNPTNLERLVRGKK
;
A
#
# COMPACT_ATOMS: atom_id res chain seq x y z
N MET A 1 -1.73 16.40 -2.73
CA MET A 1 -0.63 16.45 -1.72
C MET A 1 -1.09 16.10 -0.30
N MET A 2 -2.13 16.73 0.26
CA MET A 2 -2.56 16.48 1.66
C MET A 2 -3.00 15.04 1.96
N ALA A 3 -3.73 14.39 1.05
CA ALA A 3 -4.21 13.02 1.26
C ALA A 3 -3.07 12.00 1.53
N LYS A 4 -1.92 12.17 0.87
CA LYS A 4 -0.72 11.35 1.07
C LYS A 4 -0.22 11.42 2.52
N LEU A 5 -0.25 12.61 3.11
CA LEU A 5 0.24 12.88 4.47
C LEU A 5 -0.62 12.23 5.56
N CYS A 6 -1.76 11.63 5.20
CA CYS A 6 -2.64 10.93 6.13
C CYS A 6 -2.35 9.42 6.19
N ILE A 7 -1.49 8.88 5.32
CA ILE A 7 -1.10 7.47 5.36
C ILE A 7 -0.19 7.23 6.58
N ARG A 8 -0.42 6.14 7.31
CA ARG A 8 0.33 5.77 8.52
C ARG A 8 0.84 4.32 8.43
N PRO A 9 1.98 4.01 9.07
CA PRO A 9 2.48 2.63 9.17
C PRO A 9 1.45 1.66 9.75
N SER A 10 0.66 2.11 10.71
CA SER A 10 -0.35 1.33 11.43
C SER A 10 -1.69 1.19 10.70
N ASP A 11 -1.84 1.71 9.48
CA ASP A 11 -3.09 1.57 8.74
C ASP A 11 -3.45 0.09 8.55
N THR A 12 -4.70 -0.24 8.85
CA THR A 12 -5.23 -1.60 8.67
C THR A 12 -5.48 -1.91 7.21
N ASP A 13 -5.73 -3.19 6.91
CA ASP A 13 -6.14 -3.69 5.60
C ASP A 13 -7.46 -3.07 5.09
N ARG A 14 -8.30 -2.54 5.98
CA ARG A 14 -9.53 -1.80 5.60
C ARG A 14 -9.30 -0.29 5.46
N GLY A 15 -8.43 0.28 6.29
CA GLY A 15 -8.16 1.73 6.27
C GLY A 15 -7.23 2.16 5.14
N ARG A 16 -6.21 1.36 4.83
CA ARG A 16 -5.22 1.66 3.78
C ARG A 16 -5.84 1.82 2.39
N PRO A 17 -6.76 0.93 1.93
CA PRO A 17 -7.40 1.08 0.62
C PRO A 17 -8.10 2.42 0.46
N ILE A 18 -8.84 2.86 1.48
CA ILE A 18 -9.60 4.12 1.45
C ILE A 18 -8.64 5.31 1.27
N LYS A 19 -7.53 5.32 2.02
CA LYS A 19 -6.52 6.38 1.90
C LYS A 19 -5.83 6.35 0.54
N LEU A 20 -5.54 5.16 0.01
CA LEU A 20 -4.95 5.02 -1.33
C LEU A 20 -5.91 5.45 -2.44
N THR A 21 -7.20 5.12 -2.34
CA THR A 21 -8.24 5.59 -3.25
C THR A 21 -8.22 7.11 -3.32
N HIS A 22 -8.35 7.81 -2.20
CA HIS A 22 -8.33 9.27 -2.19
C HIS A 22 -7.01 9.85 -2.68
N TYR A 23 -5.88 9.23 -2.35
CA TYR A 23 -4.59 9.72 -2.83
C TYR A 23 -4.48 9.63 -4.35
N ILE A 24 -4.85 8.48 -4.93
CA ILE A 24 -4.82 8.25 -6.38
C ILE A 24 -5.84 9.15 -7.08
N ASP A 25 -7.09 9.16 -6.64
CA ASP A 25 -8.19 9.89 -7.27
C ASP A 25 -7.92 11.40 -7.31
N LEU A 26 -7.46 11.99 -6.20
CA LEU A 26 -7.14 13.41 -6.15
C LEU A 26 -5.94 13.74 -7.05
N ASN A 27 -4.97 12.84 -7.17
CA ASN A 27 -3.82 13.05 -8.05
C ASN A 27 -4.22 12.97 -9.52
N LEU A 28 -5.06 12.01 -9.90
CA LEU A 28 -5.62 11.91 -11.24
C LEU A 28 -6.51 13.11 -11.58
N LYS A 29 -7.36 13.54 -10.64
CA LYS A 29 -8.28 14.66 -10.86
C LYS A 29 -7.56 15.99 -11.07
N TYR A 30 -6.54 16.28 -10.27
CA TYR A 30 -5.90 17.61 -10.27
C TYR A 30 -4.55 17.67 -10.99
N LEU A 31 -3.85 16.54 -11.14
CA LEU A 31 -2.55 16.47 -11.80
C LEU A 31 -2.53 15.54 -13.02
N SER A 32 -3.68 14.92 -13.36
CA SER A 32 -3.85 14.05 -14.53
C SER A 32 -2.85 12.90 -14.64
N THR A 33 -2.27 12.48 -13.51
CA THR A 33 -1.27 11.43 -13.45
C THR A 33 -1.45 10.58 -12.21
N TYR A 34 -0.94 9.35 -12.24
CA TYR A 34 -0.86 8.52 -11.05
C TYR A 34 0.25 9.04 -10.12
N PRO A 35 0.08 9.01 -8.79
CA PRO A 35 1.13 9.43 -7.90
C PRO A 35 2.35 8.49 -8.03
N PRO A 36 3.56 8.96 -8.35
CA PRO A 36 4.67 8.09 -8.77
C PRO A 36 5.07 7.02 -7.73
N ASP A 37 4.77 7.27 -6.45
CA ASP A 37 5.14 6.45 -5.31
C ASP A 37 3.98 5.71 -4.65
N TRP A 38 2.79 5.66 -5.27
CA TRP A 38 1.61 4.98 -4.71
C TRP A 38 1.88 3.51 -4.33
N HIS A 39 2.68 2.82 -5.14
CA HIS A 39 3.07 1.42 -4.97
C HIS A 39 3.86 1.15 -3.67
N LEU A 40 4.56 2.16 -3.12
CA LEU A 40 5.31 2.02 -1.86
C LEU A 40 4.39 1.81 -0.65
N PHE A 41 3.11 2.17 -0.76
CA PHE A 41 2.12 2.03 0.30
C PHE A 41 1.29 0.74 0.20
N VAL A 42 1.66 -0.18 -0.69
CA VAL A 42 0.96 -1.46 -0.89
C VAL A 42 1.75 -2.59 -0.23
N ARG A 43 1.19 -3.22 0.81
CA ARG A 43 1.81 -4.38 1.49
C ARG A 43 1.23 -5.70 1.01
N ALA A 44 -0.02 -5.69 0.55
CA ALA A 44 -0.77 -6.84 0.06
C ALA A 44 -1.87 -6.38 -0.90
N ALA A 45 -2.46 -7.30 -1.66
CA ALA A 45 -3.57 -6.99 -2.57
C ALA A 45 -4.80 -6.39 -1.85
N SER A 46 -4.95 -6.65 -0.55
CA SER A 46 -5.99 -6.08 0.29
C SER A 46 -5.85 -4.57 0.49
N ASP A 47 -4.62 -4.03 0.40
CA ASP A 47 -4.35 -2.58 0.55
C ASP A 47 -4.77 -1.79 -0.72
N LEU A 48 -5.06 -2.46 -1.83
CA LEU A 48 -5.49 -1.82 -3.07
C LEU A 48 -6.98 -1.43 -3.05
N PRO A 49 -7.36 -0.27 -3.60
CA PRO A 49 -8.75 0.12 -3.83
C PRO A 49 -9.57 -1.00 -4.47
N ILE A 50 -10.74 -1.30 -3.90
CA ILE A 50 -11.56 -2.46 -4.32
C ILE A 50 -11.99 -2.34 -5.78
N ALA A 51 -12.41 -1.14 -6.20
CA ALA A 51 -12.93 -0.89 -7.54
C ALA A 51 -11.86 -1.05 -8.64
N THR A 52 -10.65 -0.55 -8.40
CA THR A 52 -9.55 -0.54 -9.39
C THR A 52 -8.47 -1.59 -9.10
N ARG A 53 -8.74 -2.56 -8.22
CA ARG A 53 -7.75 -3.56 -7.77
C ARG A 53 -7.07 -4.29 -8.92
N ASN A 54 -7.85 -4.79 -9.89
CA ASN A 54 -7.28 -5.58 -10.99
C ASN A 54 -6.36 -4.73 -11.88
N GLU A 55 -6.76 -3.48 -12.15
CA GLU A 55 -5.96 -2.53 -12.93
C GLU A 55 -4.64 -2.22 -12.21
N LEU A 56 -4.72 -1.90 -10.92
CA LEU A 56 -3.54 -1.57 -10.12
C LEU A 56 -2.61 -2.78 -9.92
N LEU A 57 -3.14 -4.00 -9.79
CA LEU A 57 -2.33 -5.22 -9.79
C LEU A 57 -1.55 -5.38 -11.09
N LYS A 58 -2.21 -5.13 -12.23
CA LYS A 58 -1.56 -5.17 -13.55
C LYS A 58 -0.46 -4.11 -13.66
N LYS A 59 -0.71 -2.89 -13.18
CA LYS A 59 0.31 -1.84 -13.12
C LYS A 59 1.53 -2.22 -12.27
N LEU A 60 1.32 -2.90 -11.14
CA LEU A 60 2.44 -3.36 -10.30
C LEU A 60 3.28 -4.44 -11.01
N GLU A 61 2.63 -5.33 -11.76
CA GLU A 61 3.31 -6.33 -12.59
C GLU A 61 4.11 -5.64 -13.73
N ASP A 62 3.44 -4.79 -14.51
CA ASP A 62 4.00 -4.14 -15.70
C ASP A 62 5.10 -3.12 -15.37
N GLU A 63 4.88 -2.23 -14.39
CA GLU A 63 5.75 -1.08 -14.11
C GLU A 63 6.80 -1.35 -13.02
N ARG A 64 6.61 -2.38 -12.20
CA ARG A 64 7.48 -2.70 -11.05
C ARG A 64 7.96 -4.14 -11.03
N GLY A 65 7.52 -5.00 -11.96
CA GLY A 65 7.94 -6.40 -12.03
C GLY A 65 7.48 -7.25 -10.84
N TRP A 66 6.35 -6.87 -10.21
CA TRP A 66 5.81 -7.64 -9.09
C TRP A 66 5.20 -8.96 -9.58
N LYS A 67 5.37 -10.04 -8.81
CA LYS A 67 4.79 -11.34 -9.14
C LYS A 67 3.41 -11.47 -8.53
N ILE A 68 2.40 -11.64 -9.37
CA ILE A 68 1.00 -11.70 -8.98
C ILE A 68 0.44 -13.10 -9.25
N ASP A 69 -0.18 -13.72 -8.25
CA ASP A 69 -1.04 -14.89 -8.44
C ASP A 69 -2.42 -14.40 -8.92
N TRP A 70 -2.66 -14.43 -10.22
CA TRP A 70 -3.91 -13.99 -10.84
C TRP A 70 -5.11 -14.90 -10.50
N LYS A 71 -4.90 -16.16 -10.14
CA LYS A 71 -5.99 -17.05 -9.72
C LYS A 71 -6.55 -16.63 -8.37
N LYS A 72 -5.67 -16.26 -7.43
CA LYS A 72 -6.07 -15.80 -6.09
C LYS A 72 -6.13 -14.28 -5.95
N LYS A 73 -5.73 -13.53 -6.98
CA LYS A 73 -5.55 -12.07 -6.97
C LYS A 73 -4.69 -11.61 -5.78
N LYS A 74 -3.58 -12.31 -5.55
CA LYS A 74 -2.65 -12.04 -4.45
C LYS A 74 -1.28 -11.64 -5.00
N ILE A 75 -0.58 -10.83 -4.21
CA ILE A 75 0.80 -10.42 -4.50
C ILE A 75 1.71 -11.47 -3.86
N GLU A 76 2.53 -12.14 -4.65
CA GLU A 76 3.49 -13.13 -4.15
C GLU A 76 4.83 -12.49 -3.77
N LYS A 77 5.37 -11.62 -4.64
CA LYS A 77 6.63 -10.92 -4.44
C LYS A 77 6.55 -9.49 -4.96
N GLY A 78 7.15 -8.56 -4.24
CA GLY A 78 7.18 -7.14 -4.62
C GLY A 78 7.22 -6.18 -3.44
N PRO A 79 6.28 -6.25 -2.48
CA PRO A 79 6.22 -5.31 -1.37
C PRO A 79 7.48 -5.34 -0.52
N ILE A 80 7.96 -4.16 -0.12
CA ILE A 80 9.11 -4.01 0.80
C ILE A 80 8.83 -4.73 2.12
N ARG A 81 7.57 -4.69 2.58
CA ARG A 81 7.12 -5.39 3.79
C ARG A 81 5.70 -5.89 3.65
N GLY A 82 5.46 -7.11 4.12
CA GLY A 82 4.12 -7.67 4.24
C GLY A 82 3.27 -6.99 5.32
N TYR A 83 1.96 -7.25 5.26
CA TYR A 83 1.02 -6.83 6.30
C TYR A 83 1.20 -7.69 7.56
N ASN A 84 1.30 -7.05 8.72
CA ASN A 84 1.35 -7.70 10.02
C ASN A 84 0.47 -6.91 11.01
N PRO A 85 -0.69 -7.44 11.44
CA PRO A 85 -1.57 -6.78 12.40
C PRO A 85 -0.95 -6.55 13.78
N SER A 86 0.00 -7.40 14.18
CA SER A 86 0.68 -7.32 15.49
C SER A 86 1.92 -6.41 15.47
N PHE A 87 2.16 -5.69 14.37
CA PHE A 87 3.30 -4.80 14.26
C PHE A 87 3.13 -3.55 15.12
N ASN A 88 4.10 -3.28 15.99
CA ASN A 88 4.18 -2.06 16.80
C ASN A 88 5.24 -1.11 16.22
N PRO A 89 4.87 -0.09 15.41
CA PRO A 89 5.80 0.92 14.92
C PRO A 89 6.18 1.90 16.04
N THR A 90 7.39 1.77 16.57
CA THR A 90 7.96 2.77 17.48
C THR A 90 9.37 3.12 17.04
N ASN A 91 9.70 4.41 17.12
CA ASN A 91 11.07 4.91 16.95
C ASN A 91 11.83 4.93 18.29
N LEU A 92 11.15 4.64 19.42
CA LEU A 92 11.77 4.61 20.74
C LEU A 92 12.34 3.20 21.00
N GLU A 93 13.66 3.07 20.90
CA GLU A 93 14.33 1.77 21.07
C GLU A 93 13.99 1.08 22.39
N ARG A 94 13.88 1.85 23.48
CA ARG A 94 13.49 1.35 24.81
C ARG A 94 12.12 0.69 24.89
N LEU A 95 11.25 0.87 23.88
CA LEU A 95 9.92 0.28 23.82
C LEU A 95 9.86 -0.96 22.90
N VAL A 96 10.94 -1.27 22.18
CA VAL A 96 11.01 -2.43 21.29
C VAL A 96 11.20 -3.69 22.14
N ARG A 97 10.17 -4.53 22.24
CA ARG A 97 10.24 -5.82 22.95
C ARG A 97 11.31 -6.70 22.30
N GLY A 98 12.33 -7.09 23.07
CA GLY A 98 13.37 -8.04 22.64
C GLY A 98 14.79 -7.47 22.46
N LYS A 99 14.99 -6.15 22.60
CA LYS A 99 16.35 -5.58 22.77
C LYS A 99 16.58 -5.28 24.26
N LYS A 100 17.09 -6.28 24.99
CA LYS A 100 17.46 -6.31 26.43
C LYS A 100 16.44 -5.71 27.40
#